data_AF-A0A402CN26-F1
#
_entry.id   AF-A0A402CN26-F1
#
_cell.length_a   1.000
_cell.length_b   1.000
_cell.length_c   1.000
_cell.angle_alpha   90.00
_cell.angle_beta   90.00
_cell.angle_gamma   90.00
#
_symmetry.space_group_name_H-M   'P 1'
#
loop_
_entity.id
_entity.type
_entity.pdbx_description
1 polymer ?
#
loop_
_entity_poly.entity_id
_entity_poly.type
_entity_poly.pdbx_seq_one_letter_code
_entity_poly.pdbx_strand_id
1 'polypeptide(L)' 'MESTIGLYKTELIDRDASWSGRAEVERETAEWVRWFNADRLHSSIDYLSPTWYEARYREQRPPAASTPEVA' A
#
# COMPACT_ATOMS: atom_id res chain seq x y z
N MET A 1 6.07 8.13 -14.53
CA MET A 1 5.67 7.05 -13.60
C MET A 1 6.13 7.52 -12.23
N GLU A 2 5.20 7.72 -11.31
CA GLU A 2 5.53 8.13 -9.95
C GLU A 2 5.69 6.86 -9.11
N SER A 3 6.83 6.72 -8.43
CA SER A 3 7.08 5.55 -7.59
C SER A 3 6.33 5.70 -6.26
N THR A 4 5.88 4.60 -5.68
CA THR A 4 5.24 4.59 -4.34
C THR A 4 6.08 5.30 -3.27
N ILE A 5 7.41 5.17 -3.34
CA ILE A 5 8.34 5.88 -2.45
C ILE A 5 8.37 7.39 -2.71
N GLY A 6 8.20 7.83 -3.96
CA GLY A 6 8.07 9.25 -4.30
C GLY A 6 6.80 9.84 -3.70
N LEU A 7 5.67 9.13 -3.89
CA LEU A 7 4.39 9.47 -3.29
C LEU A 7 4.43 9.55 -1.77
N TYR A 8 5.03 8.54 -1.13
CA TYR A 8 5.23 8.53 0.32
C TYR A 8 5.96 9.78 0.82
N LYS A 9 7.04 10.18 0.14
CA LYS A 9 7.78 11.39 0.51
C LYS A 9 6.92 12.63 0.34
N THR A 10 6.28 12.80 -0.82
CA THR A 10 5.49 14.00 -1.12
C THR A 10 4.23 14.14 -0.26
N GLU A 11 3.51 13.06 -0.01
CA GLU A 11 2.21 13.10 0.68
C GLU A 11 2.32 13.04 2.20
N LEU A 12 3.36 12.40 2.74
CA LEU A 12 3.58 12.27 4.17
C LEU A 12 4.74 13.15 4.64
N ILE A 13 5.96 12.91 4.14
CA ILE A 13 7.19 13.50 4.68
C ILE A 13 7.32 15.00 4.39
N ASP A 14 7.07 15.42 3.15
CA ASP A 14 7.16 16.82 2.70
C ASP A 14 5.93 17.64 3.12
N ARG A 15 4.82 16.96 3.48
CA ARG A 15 3.59 17.61 3.93
C ARG A 15 3.71 18.14 5.37
N ASP A 16 4.37 17.37 6.24
CA ASP A 16 4.60 17.76 7.63
C ASP A 16 6.02 18.31 7.82
N ALA A 17 6.10 19.63 8.02
CA ALA A 17 7.37 20.36 8.06
C ALA A 17 8.16 20.17 9.36
N SER A 18 7.54 19.61 10.41
CA SER A 18 8.17 19.48 11.73
C SER A 18 7.72 18.21 12.46
N TRP A 19 8.49 17.15 12.30
CA TRP A 19 8.30 15.90 13.03
C TRP A 19 8.91 16.02 14.44
N SER A 20 8.14 15.71 15.48
CA SER A 20 8.59 15.80 16.88
C SER A 20 9.58 14.69 17.24
N GLY A 21 9.59 13.59 16.47
CA GLY A 21 10.53 12.49 16.62
C GLY A 21 10.17 11.26 15.80
N ARG A 22 10.99 10.21 15.89
CA ARG A 22 10.84 8.97 15.12
C ARG A 22 9.51 8.26 15.36
N ALA A 23 9.02 8.25 16.61
CA ALA A 23 7.77 7.57 16.95
C ALA A 23 6.55 8.20 16.26
N GLU A 24 6.57 9.52 16.04
CA GLU A 24 5.52 10.21 15.29
C GLU A 24 5.55 9.83 13.83
N VAL A 25 6.74 9.83 13.21
CA VAL A 25 6.94 9.35 11.84
C VAL A 25 6.41 7.92 11.69
N GLU A 26 6.78 7.01 12.59
CA GLU A 26 6.34 5.60 12.52
C GLU A 26 4.82 5.46 12.61
N ARG A 27 4.14 6.26 13.46
CA ARG A 27 2.67 6.28 13.55
C ARG A 27 2.04 6.79 12.26
N GLU A 28 2.48 7.95 11.78
CA GLU A 28 1.94 8.55 10.56
C GLU A 28 2.25 7.68 9.32
N THR A 29 3.40 6.99 9.27
CA THR A 29 3.70 5.99 8.25
C THR A 29 2.70 4.85 8.28
N ALA A 30 2.37 4.31 9.48
CA ALA A 30 1.39 3.23 9.58
C ALA A 30 -0.01 3.66 9.12
N GLU A 31 -0.42 4.89 9.45
CA GLU A 31 -1.68 5.46 8.99
C GLU A 31 -1.67 5.69 7.47
N TRP A 32 -0.58 6.22 6.92
CA TRP A 32 -0.41 6.40 5.48
C TRP A 32 -0.47 5.07 4.73
N VAL A 33 0.21 4.02 5.22
CA VAL A 33 0.18 2.67 4.62
C VAL A 33 -1.23 2.08 4.67
N ARG A 34 -1.95 2.25 5.78
CA ARG A 34 -3.35 1.81 5.89
C ARG A 34 -4.22 2.51 4.85
N TRP A 35 -4.14 3.83 4.77
CA TRP A 35 -4.91 4.62 3.81
C TRP A 35 -4.55 4.26 2.36
N PHE A 36 -3.25 4.16 2.05
CA PHE A 36 -2.75 3.79 0.74
C PHE A 36 -3.30 2.43 0.28
N ASN A 37 -3.32 1.44 1.17
CA ASN A 37 -3.77 0.10 0.81
C ASN A 37 -5.29 -0.08 0.81
N ALA A 38 -6.02 0.62 1.69
CA ALA A 38 -7.44 0.38 1.90
C ALA A 38 -8.35 1.34 1.12
N ASP A 39 -7.94 2.60 0.99
CA ASP A 39 -8.85 3.69 0.61
C ASP A 39 -8.37 4.46 -0.63
N ARG A 40 -7.05 4.53 -0.84
CA ARG A 40 -6.49 5.24 -1.98
C ARG A 40 -6.87 4.58 -3.30
N LEU A 41 -7.55 5.34 -4.15
CA LEU A 41 -7.91 4.91 -5.50
C LEU A 41 -6.74 5.17 -6.44
N HIS A 42 -6.39 4.15 -7.22
CA HIS A 42 -5.33 4.24 -8.22
C HIS A 42 -5.93 4.12 -9.62
N SER A 43 -5.79 5.17 -10.42
CA SER A 43 -6.28 5.19 -11.81
C SER A 43 -5.66 4.10 -12.68
N SER A 44 -4.47 3.60 -12.34
CA SER A 44 -3.80 2.49 -13.04
C SER A 44 -4.42 1.12 -12.79
N ILE A 45 -5.25 0.97 -11.75
CA ILE A 45 -5.95 -0.28 -11.41
C ILE A 45 -7.46 -0.04 -11.34
N ASP A 46 -8.00 0.66 -12.35
CA ASP A 46 -9.44 0.93 -12.51
C ASP A 46 -10.07 1.68 -11.32
N TYR A 47 -9.31 2.57 -10.68
CA TYR A 47 -9.75 3.29 -9.48
C TYR A 47 -10.13 2.36 -8.33
N LEU A 48 -9.49 1.20 -8.24
CA LEU A 48 -9.59 0.33 -7.07
C LEU A 48 -8.51 0.70 -6.06
N SER A 49 -8.77 0.39 -4.79
CA SER A 49 -7.69 0.31 -3.80
C SER A 49 -6.82 -0.92 -4.06
N PRO A 50 -5.55 -0.91 -3.63
CA PRO A 50 -4.67 -2.08 -3.74
C PRO A 50 -5.28 -3.34 -3.10
N THR A 51 -5.91 -3.22 -1.92
CA THR A 51 -6.52 -4.36 -1.23
C THR A 51 -7.67 -4.95 -2.04
N TRP A 52 -8.52 -4.10 -2.61
CA TRP A 52 -9.65 -4.53 -3.45
C TRP A 52 -9.17 -5.18 -4.74
N TYR A 53 -8.14 -4.62 -5.38
CA TYR A 53 -7.53 -5.21 -6.57
C TYR A 53 -6.91 -6.58 -6.26
N GLU A 54 -6.20 -6.70 -5.14
CA GLU A 54 -5.57 -7.96 -4.73
C GLU A 54 -6.60 -9.04 -4.37
N ALA A 55 -7.68 -8.69 -3.66
CA ALA A 55 -8.79 -9.58 -3.39
C ALA A 55 -9.42 -10.11 -4.68
N ARG A 56 -9.76 -9.20 -5.60
CA ARG A 56 -10.33 -9.52 -6.91
C ARG A 56 -9.38 -10.38 -7.76
N TYR A 57 -8.07 -10.16 -7.67
CA TYR A 57 -7.07 -10.97 -8.34
C TYR A 57 -7.03 -12.41 -7.78
N ARG A 58 -7.07 -12.57 -6.45
CA ARG A 58 -7.12 -13.89 -5.79
C ARG A 58 -8.41 -14.66 -6.08
N GLU A 59 -9.53 -13.97 -6.23
CA GLU A 59 -10.80 -14.60 -6.64
C GLU A 59 -10.74 -15.16 -8.07
N GLN A 60 -10.09 -14.42 -8.98
CA GLN A 60 -9.94 -14.83 -10.39
C GLN A 60 -8.83 -15.86 -10.60
N ARG A 61 -7.82 -15.86 -9.72
CA ARG A 61 -6.76 -16.86 -9.66
C ARG A 61 -6.75 -17.46 -8.26
N PRO A 62 -7.61 -18.47 -7.98
CA PRO A 62 -7.44 -19.26 -6.77
C PRO A 62 -5.99 -19.74 -6.73
N PRO A 63 -5.37 -19.80 -5.54
CA PRO A 63 -3.98 -20.21 -5.42
C PRO A 63 -3.82 -21.52 -6.18
N ALA A 64 -2.87 -21.55 -7.14
CA ALA A 64 -2.42 -22.81 -7.68
C ALA A 64 -2.06 -23.64 -6.45
N ALA A 65 -2.77 -24.76 -6.26
CA ALA A 65 -2.62 -25.63 -5.10
C ALA A 65 -1.14 -25.70 -4.79
N SER A 66 -0.74 -25.27 -3.58
CA SER A 66 0.64 -25.40 -3.13
C SER A 66 1.03 -26.85 -3.36
N THR A 67 1.81 -27.11 -4.40
CA THR A 67 2.50 -28.38 -4.53
C THR A 67 3.38 -28.42 -3.29
N PRO A 68 3.14 -29.33 -2.33
CA PRO A 68 4.04 -29.42 -1.20
C PRO A 68 5.39 -29.79 -1.79
N GLU A 69 6.36 -28.91 -1.62
CA GLU A 69 7.76 -29.22 -1.92
C GLU A 69 8.13 -30.37 -0.99
N VAL A 70 8.22 -31.57 -1.56
CA VAL A 70 8.62 -32.79 -0.85
C VAL A 70 10.09 -32.63 -0.46
N ALA A 71 10.34 -32.65 0.85
CA ALA A 71 11.67 -32.75 1.44
C ALA A 71 12.29 -34.14 1.22
#